data_AF-A0A2W4IBX1-F1
#
_entry.id   AF-A0A2W4IBX1-F1
#
_cell.length_a   1.000
_cell.length_b   1.000
_cell.length_c   1.000
_cell.angle_alpha   90.00
_cell.angle_beta   90.00
_cell.angle_gamma   90.00
#
_symmetry.space_group_name_H-M   'P 1'
#
loop_
_entity.id
_entity.type
_entity.pdbx_description
1 polymer ?
#
loop_
_entity_poly.entity_id
_entity_poly.type
_entity_poly.pdbx_seq_one_letter_code
_entity_poly.pdbx_strand_id
1 'polypeptide(L)'
;MNIFTFLKKIFFSNLILNFQEVQGRNNENLSQKENKEQQTQEEKQIENNKAGMKYLSSYGNNLMKGLENISKTEKADDPEFQAFVKQVKEKISRLGKEFQELKQENIDILSGLKTFVEENETNFGIEVDNAGNVEKLDFSEEELENIENKDILSLPKEKRLQYVTKQKIDSDRVSSGEIKNLDFTFTFNGKLNNELYFKTTAGQVLPDEVGVVISNGVEYKRSGISGEFFSGNNRLTIREGTNIEITELRTKEELEQILQGFDSQVGNIKNDIQRKITLGALKRNIDSNIVLETFSKILEKTPENERKYKIEDLFTQFERIIGSYDLDKNNPEEVKKYLENDGNGNLKSFNQFVGKIDINNLQLREGDKGLLDLISVFESGGNYNSLYGKGSQTKIKFTDMTISQVLQFQDSYVAKGSASSAVGKYQFIRKTLRACVQATGISLDTKFNEETQDKLGLYLLKLRGLDKFKSGQMSVEQFQLNLSKEWASIPKDSGGKSFYAGDGLNAAHLPHKKIYSYLQNMRKNG
;
A
#
# COMPACT_ATOMS: atom_id res chain seq x y z
N MET A 1 -12.55 7.08 -42.89
CA MET A 1 -11.62 8.20 -43.17
C MET A 1 -10.93 8.51 -41.86
N ASN A 2 -9.65 8.16 -41.75
CA ASN A 2 -8.98 7.92 -40.46
C ASN A 2 -8.54 9.26 -39.81
N ILE A 3 -8.86 9.48 -38.53
CA ILE A 3 -8.54 10.69 -37.75
C ILE A 3 -7.03 11.01 -37.77
N PHE A 4 -6.18 9.99 -37.90
CA PHE A 4 -4.73 10.14 -38.14
C PHE A 4 -4.36 10.90 -39.44
N THR A 5 -5.23 10.87 -40.45
CA THR A 5 -5.00 11.57 -41.73
C THR A 5 -5.46 13.03 -41.66
N PHE A 6 -6.40 13.35 -40.78
CA PHE A 6 -6.85 14.73 -40.51
C PHE A 6 -5.86 15.47 -39.60
N LEU A 7 -5.36 14.80 -38.56
CA LEU A 7 -4.32 15.32 -37.67
C LEU A 7 -2.99 15.56 -38.41
N LYS A 8 -2.57 14.67 -39.32
CA LYS A 8 -1.38 14.92 -40.18
C LYS A 8 -1.50 16.15 -41.07
N LYS A 9 -2.71 16.49 -41.54
CA LYS A 9 -2.93 17.63 -42.46
C LYS A 9 -2.89 18.98 -41.74
N ILE A 10 -3.29 19.01 -40.47
CA ILE A 10 -3.17 20.20 -39.60
C ILE A 10 -1.74 20.33 -39.07
N PHE A 11 -1.06 19.22 -38.75
CA PHE A 11 0.32 19.25 -38.23
C PHE A 11 1.41 19.55 -39.27
N PHE A 12 1.21 19.26 -40.57
CA PHE A 12 2.26 19.44 -41.59
C PHE A 12 2.13 20.70 -42.45
N SER A 13 1.01 21.44 -42.40
CA SER A 13 0.77 22.54 -43.34
C SER A 13 1.44 23.88 -42.97
N ASN A 14 2.04 24.00 -41.78
CA ASN A 14 2.75 25.22 -41.36
C ASN A 14 4.29 25.08 -41.34
N LEU A 15 4.85 23.96 -41.81
CA LEU A 15 6.28 23.66 -41.64
C LEU A 15 7.15 23.79 -42.91
N ILE A 16 6.71 24.53 -43.92
CA ILE A 16 7.56 24.84 -45.09
C ILE A 16 7.41 26.31 -45.42
N LEU A 17 8.34 27.15 -44.95
CA LEU A 17 8.91 28.28 -45.68
C LEU A 17 10.09 28.88 -44.88
N ASN A 18 11.27 28.89 -45.53
CA ASN A 18 12.56 29.54 -45.20
C ASN A 18 13.51 28.84 -44.20
N PHE A 19 14.45 28.03 -44.69
CA PHE A 19 15.78 28.53 -45.16
C PHE A 19 16.60 27.39 -45.81
N GLN A 20 17.27 27.70 -46.93
CA GLN A 20 18.24 26.87 -47.63
C GLN A 20 19.67 27.06 -47.09
N GLU A 21 20.46 25.97 -47.19
CA GLU A 21 21.95 25.84 -47.20
C GLU A 21 22.71 26.14 -45.88
N VAL A 22 23.52 25.23 -45.29
CA VAL A 22 24.75 24.61 -45.85
C VAL A 22 25.05 23.22 -45.21
N GLN A 23 25.20 22.21 -46.08
CA GLN A 23 26.07 21.01 -46.09
C GLN A 23 26.45 20.21 -44.80
N GLY A 24 26.13 18.89 -44.80
CA GLY A 24 27.17 17.84 -44.59
C GLY A 24 27.01 16.75 -43.51
N ARG A 25 26.29 15.66 -43.83
CA ARG A 25 26.47 14.23 -43.42
C ARG A 25 26.61 13.84 -41.92
N ASN A 26 25.61 13.13 -41.37
CA ASN A 26 25.59 11.66 -41.19
C ASN A 26 24.36 11.22 -40.37
N ASN A 27 23.79 10.08 -40.77
CA ASN A 27 22.50 9.52 -40.35
C ASN A 27 22.59 8.66 -39.07
N GLU A 28 21.40 8.42 -38.49
CA GLU A 28 21.03 7.37 -37.52
C GLU A 28 21.25 7.64 -36.02
N ASN A 29 20.40 8.52 -35.44
CA ASN A 29 19.72 8.36 -34.13
C ASN A 29 18.90 9.62 -33.76
N LEU A 30 18.07 10.11 -34.69
CA LEU A 30 17.45 11.44 -34.57
C LEU A 30 16.01 11.40 -34.01
N SER A 31 15.18 10.42 -34.35
CA SER A 31 13.73 10.49 -34.05
C SER A 31 13.32 10.38 -32.57
N GLN A 32 14.13 9.77 -31.70
CA GLN A 32 13.85 9.68 -30.25
C GLN A 32 14.56 10.77 -29.44
N LYS A 33 15.62 11.36 -30.00
CA LYS A 33 16.37 12.46 -29.37
C LYS A 33 15.74 13.81 -29.71
N GLU A 34 15.27 13.98 -30.95
CA GLU A 34 14.54 15.15 -31.44
C GLU A 34 13.23 15.40 -30.67
N ASN A 35 12.48 14.36 -30.29
CA ASN A 35 11.23 14.53 -29.54
C ASN A 35 11.44 14.99 -28.08
N LYS A 36 12.51 14.54 -27.41
CA LYS A 36 12.89 15.03 -26.07
C LYS A 36 13.60 16.39 -26.13
N GLU A 37 14.38 16.64 -27.18
CA GLU A 37 15.02 17.94 -27.45
C GLU A 37 14.00 19.00 -27.86
N GLN A 38 12.92 18.66 -28.59
CA GLN A 38 11.84 19.60 -28.96
C GLN A 38 10.99 19.99 -27.77
N GLN A 39 10.59 19.05 -26.92
CA GLN A 39 9.82 19.33 -25.70
C GLN A 39 10.63 20.22 -24.72
N THR A 40 11.95 20.00 -24.62
CA THR A 40 12.84 20.89 -23.85
C THR A 40 13.22 22.19 -24.58
N GLN A 41 13.10 22.26 -25.91
CA GLN A 41 13.30 23.49 -26.68
C GLN A 41 12.12 24.44 -26.54
N GLU A 42 10.89 23.94 -26.52
CA GLU A 42 9.68 24.75 -26.30
C GLU A 42 9.66 25.34 -24.88
N GLU A 43 9.98 24.55 -23.85
CA GLU A 43 10.12 25.03 -22.47
C GLU A 43 11.24 26.07 -22.34
N LYS A 44 12.40 25.82 -22.98
CA LYS A 44 13.49 26.80 -23.06
C LYS A 44 13.07 28.04 -23.83
N GLN A 45 12.28 27.92 -24.88
CA GLN A 45 11.76 29.06 -25.65
C GLN A 45 10.82 29.89 -24.79
N ILE A 46 9.96 29.26 -23.99
CA ILE A 46 9.06 29.93 -23.04
C ILE A 46 9.86 30.65 -21.93
N GLU A 47 10.88 30.02 -21.37
CA GLU A 47 11.73 30.62 -20.33
C GLU A 47 12.59 31.75 -20.90
N ASN A 48 13.15 31.57 -22.11
CA ASN A 48 13.87 32.61 -22.85
C ASN A 48 12.96 33.79 -23.21
N ASN A 49 11.70 33.54 -23.57
CA ASN A 49 10.71 34.59 -23.84
C ASN A 49 10.36 35.37 -22.56
N LYS A 50 10.21 34.69 -21.41
CA LYS A 50 10.03 35.34 -20.09
C LYS A 50 11.25 36.18 -19.69
N ALA A 51 12.46 35.66 -19.88
CA ALA A 51 13.70 36.37 -19.61
C ALA A 51 13.90 37.56 -20.55
N GLY A 52 13.61 37.39 -21.84
CA GLY A 52 13.62 38.42 -22.87
C GLY A 52 12.65 39.56 -22.57
N MET A 53 11.44 39.26 -22.09
CA MET A 53 10.46 40.26 -21.64
C MET A 53 10.97 41.11 -20.46
N LYS A 54 11.59 40.46 -19.47
CA LYS A 54 12.17 41.16 -18.31
C LYS A 54 13.33 42.06 -18.74
N TYR A 55 14.17 41.58 -19.66
CA TYR A 55 15.28 42.35 -20.23
C TYR A 55 14.79 43.53 -21.07
N LEU A 56 13.85 43.32 -22.00
CA LEU A 56 13.32 44.36 -22.89
C LEU A 56 12.63 45.48 -22.11
N SER A 57 11.87 45.13 -21.07
CA SER A 57 11.23 46.10 -20.16
C SER A 57 12.27 46.92 -19.39
N SER A 58 13.31 46.28 -18.84
CA SER A 58 14.38 46.98 -18.12
C SER A 58 15.22 47.87 -19.06
N TYR A 59 15.63 47.33 -20.21
CA TYR A 59 16.44 48.03 -21.21
C TYR A 59 15.67 49.20 -21.84
N GLY A 60 14.41 48.99 -22.24
CA GLY A 60 13.56 50.04 -22.80
C GLY A 60 13.33 51.18 -21.82
N ASN A 61 13.07 50.88 -20.54
CA ASN A 61 12.90 51.89 -19.50
C ASN A 61 14.19 52.69 -19.24
N ASN A 62 15.34 52.04 -19.20
CA ASN A 62 16.62 52.70 -19.00
C ASN A 62 17.02 53.56 -20.21
N LEU A 63 16.80 53.05 -21.42
CA LEU A 63 17.05 53.77 -22.67
C LEU A 63 16.17 55.03 -22.78
N MET A 64 14.88 54.91 -22.46
CA MET A 64 13.95 56.04 -22.48
C MET A 64 14.32 57.11 -21.45
N LYS A 65 14.69 56.72 -20.22
CA LYS A 65 15.20 57.66 -19.21
C LYS A 65 16.48 58.38 -19.67
N GLY A 66 17.38 57.67 -20.35
CA GLY A 66 18.58 58.25 -20.93
C GLY A 66 18.26 59.29 -22.01
N LEU A 67 17.36 58.95 -22.94
CA LEU A 67 16.91 59.85 -24.01
C LEU A 67 16.17 61.08 -23.46
N GLU A 68 15.36 60.92 -22.41
CA GLU A 68 14.66 62.01 -21.71
C GLU A 68 15.61 62.97 -20.97
N ASN A 69 16.77 62.49 -20.53
CA ASN A 69 17.79 63.35 -19.92
C ASN A 69 18.56 64.13 -20.99
N ILE A 70 18.83 63.52 -22.15
CA ILE A 70 19.48 64.20 -23.27
C ILE A 70 18.54 65.25 -23.89
N SER A 71 17.24 64.99 -23.93
CA SER A 71 16.23 65.97 -24.38
C SER A 71 16.03 67.16 -23.44
N LYS A 72 16.81 67.27 -22.35
CA LYS A 72 16.87 68.44 -21.45
C LYS A 72 18.16 69.25 -21.64
N THR A 73 18.97 68.91 -22.64
CA THR A 73 20.21 69.61 -23.01
C THR A 73 20.02 70.45 -24.27
N GLU A 74 21.03 71.22 -24.68
CA GLU A 74 21.02 72.04 -25.91
C GLU A 74 20.76 71.22 -27.20
N LYS A 75 20.89 69.88 -27.14
CA LYS A 75 20.56 68.97 -28.26
C LYS A 75 19.06 68.65 -28.40
N ALA A 76 18.21 69.19 -27.52
CA ALA A 76 16.77 68.91 -27.53
C ALA A 76 16.05 69.46 -28.77
N ASP A 77 16.55 70.56 -29.36
CA ASP A 77 15.93 71.21 -30.52
C ASP A 77 16.45 70.69 -31.87
N ASP A 78 17.35 69.70 -31.86
CA ASP A 78 17.89 69.07 -33.07
C ASP A 78 16.82 68.18 -33.75
N PRO A 79 16.37 68.52 -34.98
CA PRO A 79 15.35 67.75 -35.69
C PRO A 79 15.73 66.30 -35.98
N GLU A 80 17.03 66.02 -36.20
CA GLU A 80 17.51 64.65 -36.45
C GLU A 80 17.45 63.81 -35.17
N PHE A 81 17.79 64.42 -34.02
CA PHE A 81 17.67 63.77 -32.72
C PHE A 81 16.21 63.46 -32.37
N GLN A 82 15.29 64.38 -32.63
CA GLN A 82 13.85 64.15 -32.41
C GLN A 82 13.27 63.05 -33.29
N ALA A 83 13.68 62.99 -34.57
CA ALA A 83 13.30 61.91 -35.48
C ALA A 83 13.83 60.55 -34.99
N PHE A 84 15.06 60.49 -34.50
CA PHE A 84 15.66 59.28 -33.92
C PHE A 84 14.90 58.81 -32.67
N VAL A 85 14.61 59.70 -31.72
CA VAL A 85 13.84 59.36 -30.50
C VAL A 85 12.47 58.80 -30.85
N LYS A 86 11.80 59.36 -31.87
CA LYS A 86 10.51 58.86 -32.36
C LYS A 86 10.61 57.43 -32.91
N GLN A 87 11.60 57.15 -33.76
CA GLN A 87 11.82 55.80 -34.32
C GLN A 87 12.12 54.76 -33.21
N VAL A 88 12.89 55.14 -32.19
CA VAL A 88 13.17 54.27 -31.04
C VAL A 88 11.90 53.94 -30.25
N LYS A 89 11.05 54.95 -29.98
CA LYS A 89 9.75 54.75 -29.30
C LYS A 89 8.83 53.80 -30.09
N GLU A 90 8.72 54.00 -31.40
CA GLU A 90 7.91 53.16 -32.28
C GLU A 90 8.42 51.71 -32.30
N LYS A 91 9.75 51.52 -32.35
CA LYS A 91 10.36 50.19 -32.35
C LYS A 91 10.15 49.45 -31.03
N ILE A 92 10.28 50.12 -29.89
CA ILE A 92 9.99 49.54 -28.57
C ILE A 92 8.51 49.15 -28.46
N SER A 93 7.61 50.01 -28.93
CA SER A 93 6.16 49.73 -28.90
C SER A 93 5.79 48.51 -29.76
N ARG A 94 6.37 48.39 -30.96
CA ARG A 94 6.13 47.24 -31.85
C ARG A 94 6.64 45.93 -31.24
N LEU A 95 7.88 45.91 -30.74
CA LEU A 95 8.44 44.75 -30.06
C LEU A 95 7.58 44.33 -28.86
N GLY A 96 7.08 45.30 -28.09
CA GLY A 96 6.16 45.02 -26.98
C GLY A 96 4.87 44.31 -27.41
N LYS A 97 4.32 44.64 -28.59
CA LYS A 97 3.11 43.96 -29.13
C LYS A 97 3.41 42.55 -29.61
N GLU A 98 4.46 42.38 -30.42
CA GLU A 98 4.90 41.06 -30.94
C GLU A 98 5.11 40.05 -29.79
N PHE A 99 5.69 40.49 -28.67
CA PHE A 99 5.87 39.62 -27.50
C PHE A 99 4.56 39.29 -26.74
N GLN A 100 3.57 40.19 -26.72
CA GLN A 100 2.28 39.90 -26.08
C GLN A 100 1.46 38.89 -26.90
N GLU A 101 1.52 38.99 -28.23
CA GLU A 101 0.87 38.05 -29.15
C GLU A 101 1.44 36.63 -28.97
N LEU A 102 2.77 36.48 -28.93
CA LEU A 102 3.42 35.19 -28.64
C LEU A 102 3.05 34.62 -27.25
N LYS A 103 2.89 35.48 -26.24
CA LYS A 103 2.45 35.04 -24.91
C LYS A 103 1.01 34.51 -24.96
N GLN A 104 0.14 35.20 -25.69
CA GLN A 104 -1.26 34.80 -25.82
C GLN A 104 -1.39 33.48 -26.57
N GLU A 105 -0.67 33.31 -27.68
CA GLU A 105 -0.64 32.06 -28.46
C GLU A 105 -0.22 30.86 -27.59
N ASN A 106 0.80 31.01 -26.74
CA ASN A 106 1.22 29.96 -25.82
C ASN A 106 0.15 29.63 -24.75
N ILE A 107 -0.58 30.63 -24.27
CA ILE A 107 -1.70 30.43 -23.32
C ILE A 107 -2.84 29.68 -24.02
N ASP A 108 -3.15 30.05 -25.27
CA ASP A 108 -4.23 29.45 -26.05
C ASP A 108 -3.90 27.97 -26.38
N ILE A 109 -2.65 27.66 -26.71
CA ILE A 109 -2.18 26.27 -26.93
C ILE A 109 -2.31 25.43 -25.65
N LEU A 110 -1.83 25.94 -24.51
CA LEU A 110 -1.89 25.23 -23.23
C LEU A 110 -3.33 25.01 -22.76
N SER A 111 -4.19 26.01 -22.93
CA SER A 111 -5.62 25.87 -22.61
C SER A 111 -6.31 24.87 -23.52
N GLY A 112 -6.02 24.88 -24.83
CA GLY A 112 -6.53 23.88 -25.77
C GLY A 112 -6.09 22.45 -25.44
N LEU A 113 -4.82 22.26 -25.05
CA LEU A 113 -4.32 20.96 -24.60
C LEU A 113 -5.01 20.51 -23.31
N LYS A 114 -5.18 21.43 -22.34
CA LYS A 114 -5.88 21.14 -21.09
C LYS A 114 -7.32 20.70 -21.35
N THR A 115 -8.07 21.45 -22.15
CA THR A 115 -9.45 21.10 -22.53
C THR A 115 -9.50 19.75 -23.26
N PHE A 116 -8.59 19.49 -24.18
CA PHE A 116 -8.53 18.19 -24.86
C PHE A 116 -8.30 17.03 -23.88
N VAL A 117 -7.40 17.19 -22.90
CA VAL A 117 -7.14 16.17 -21.88
C VAL A 117 -8.36 15.98 -20.99
N GLU A 118 -8.96 17.06 -20.48
CA GLU A 118 -10.18 17.04 -19.64
C GLU A 118 -11.35 16.34 -20.36
N GLU A 119 -11.51 16.54 -21.68
CA GLU A 119 -12.57 15.92 -22.46
C GLU A 119 -12.37 14.41 -22.71
N ASN A 120 -11.14 13.90 -22.55
CA ASN A 120 -10.77 12.55 -22.99
C ASN A 120 -10.23 11.64 -21.87
N GLU A 121 -9.76 12.18 -20.75
CA GLU A 121 -9.08 11.42 -19.69
C GLU A 121 -9.90 10.24 -19.16
N THR A 122 -11.20 10.43 -18.92
CA THR A 122 -12.10 9.38 -18.41
C THR A 122 -12.28 8.23 -19.41
N ASN A 123 -12.25 8.52 -20.72
CA ASN A 123 -12.38 7.48 -21.77
C ASN A 123 -11.19 6.52 -21.80
N PHE A 124 -10.04 6.95 -21.25
CA PHE A 124 -8.84 6.15 -21.16
C PHE A 124 -8.58 5.61 -19.75
N GLY A 125 -9.53 5.80 -18.82
CA GLY A 125 -9.38 5.36 -17.44
C GLY A 125 -8.21 6.05 -16.74
N ILE A 126 -8.03 7.35 -16.98
CA ILE A 126 -7.01 8.20 -16.35
C ILE A 126 -7.61 9.51 -15.85
N GLU A 127 -6.96 10.15 -14.88
CA GLU A 127 -7.23 11.50 -14.39
C GLU A 127 -5.94 12.30 -14.47
N VAL A 128 -6.00 13.56 -14.89
CA VAL A 128 -4.81 14.41 -15.00
C VAL A 128 -4.94 15.60 -14.06
N ASP A 129 -4.00 15.74 -13.13
CA ASP A 129 -4.05 16.84 -12.17
C ASP A 129 -3.72 18.20 -12.83
N ASN A 130 -3.90 19.29 -12.07
CA ASN A 130 -3.63 20.65 -12.56
C ASN A 130 -2.15 20.91 -12.93
N ALA A 131 -1.24 20.00 -12.58
CA ALA A 131 0.17 20.04 -12.95
C ALA A 131 0.51 19.12 -14.15
N GLY A 132 -0.47 18.38 -14.69
CA GLY A 132 -0.30 17.49 -15.83
C GLY A 132 0.12 16.06 -15.46
N ASN A 133 0.03 15.67 -14.19
CA ASN A 133 0.36 14.31 -13.75
C ASN A 133 -0.81 13.37 -14.05
N VAL A 134 -0.53 12.22 -14.67
CA VAL A 134 -1.53 11.21 -15.03
C VAL A 134 -1.67 10.18 -13.90
N GLU A 135 -2.86 10.08 -13.33
CA GLU A 135 -3.28 9.01 -12.41
C GLU A 135 -4.14 7.99 -13.17
N LYS A 136 -3.88 6.70 -12.97
CA LYS A 136 -4.72 5.63 -13.52
C LYS A 136 -5.99 5.51 -12.67
N LEU A 137 -7.16 5.47 -13.30
CA LEU A 137 -8.46 5.40 -12.65
C LEU A 137 -9.07 4.00 -12.63
N ASP A 138 -8.73 3.15 -13.60
CA ASP A 138 -9.37 1.84 -13.75
C ASP A 138 -8.42 0.68 -14.08
N PHE A 139 -8.77 -0.51 -13.60
CA PHE A 139 -8.03 -1.76 -13.80
C PHE A 139 -8.95 -2.82 -14.40
N SER A 140 -8.51 -3.44 -15.49
CA SER A 140 -9.18 -4.61 -16.05
C SER A 140 -9.09 -5.82 -15.12
N GLU A 141 -9.97 -6.82 -15.29
CA GLU A 141 -9.91 -8.02 -14.44
C GLU A 141 -8.60 -8.80 -14.59
N GLU A 142 -8.01 -8.80 -15.79
CA GLU A 142 -6.71 -9.43 -16.04
C GLU A 142 -5.58 -8.73 -15.27
N GLU A 143 -5.64 -7.40 -15.15
CA GLU A 143 -4.70 -6.64 -14.33
C GLU A 143 -4.92 -6.92 -12.85
N LEU A 144 -6.18 -6.98 -12.41
CA LEU A 144 -6.53 -7.26 -11.00
C LEU A 144 -6.07 -8.64 -10.52
N GLU A 145 -5.83 -9.61 -11.41
CA GLU A 145 -5.27 -10.91 -11.03
C GLU A 145 -3.88 -10.81 -10.38
N ASN A 146 -3.08 -9.83 -10.80
CA ASN A 146 -1.66 -9.73 -10.42
C ASN A 146 -1.26 -8.34 -9.90
N ILE A 147 -2.20 -7.41 -9.80
CA ILE A 147 -1.96 -6.07 -9.26
C ILE A 147 -1.43 -6.13 -7.83
N GLU A 148 -0.52 -5.22 -7.48
CA GLU A 148 -0.02 -5.10 -6.13
C GLU A 148 -0.92 -4.18 -5.30
N ASN A 149 -0.95 -4.37 -3.98
CA ASN A 149 -1.73 -3.49 -3.08
C ASN A 149 -1.31 -2.01 -3.17
N LYS A 150 -0.04 -1.72 -3.50
CA LYS A 150 0.44 -0.33 -3.68
C LYS A 150 -0.26 0.39 -4.83
N ASP A 151 -0.64 -0.34 -5.88
CA ASP A 151 -1.29 0.25 -7.06
C ASP A 151 -2.72 0.65 -6.71
N ILE A 152 -3.44 -0.20 -5.95
CA ILE A 152 -4.75 0.15 -5.38
C ILE A 152 -4.66 1.34 -4.42
N LEU A 153 -3.64 1.38 -3.54
CA LEU A 153 -3.46 2.50 -2.61
C LEU A 153 -3.04 3.80 -3.29
N SER A 154 -2.53 3.73 -4.51
CA SER A 154 -2.18 4.91 -5.30
C SER A 154 -3.43 5.62 -5.82
N LEU A 155 -4.54 4.91 -6.00
CA LEU A 155 -5.84 5.48 -6.34
C LEU A 155 -6.38 6.39 -5.22
N PRO A 156 -7.19 7.41 -5.57
CA PRO A 156 -8.07 8.07 -4.61
C PRO A 156 -8.92 7.07 -3.83
N LYS A 157 -9.15 7.30 -2.54
CA LYS A 157 -9.74 6.31 -1.62
C LYS A 157 -11.14 5.88 -2.07
N GLU A 158 -11.91 6.84 -2.54
CA GLU A 158 -13.24 6.71 -3.12
C GLU A 158 -13.29 5.78 -4.36
N LYS A 159 -12.17 5.59 -5.07
CA LYS A 159 -12.08 4.71 -6.24
C LYS A 159 -11.67 3.28 -5.91
N ARG A 160 -11.29 2.97 -4.65
CA ARG A 160 -10.68 1.66 -4.31
C ARG A 160 -11.70 0.55 -4.10
N LEU A 161 -12.88 0.88 -3.55
CA LEU A 161 -13.85 -0.12 -3.10
C LEU A 161 -14.35 -1.05 -4.22
N GLN A 162 -14.52 -0.51 -5.42
CA GLN A 162 -14.98 -1.25 -6.59
C GLN A 162 -14.05 -2.40 -6.97
N TYR A 163 -12.75 -2.32 -6.67
CA TYR A 163 -11.77 -3.35 -7.03
C TYR A 163 -11.72 -4.52 -6.07
N VAL A 164 -12.43 -4.44 -4.94
CA VAL A 164 -12.39 -5.47 -3.90
C VAL A 164 -13.79 -5.94 -3.48
N THR A 165 -14.82 -5.55 -4.24
CA THR A 165 -16.21 -5.95 -4.00
C THR A 165 -16.78 -6.70 -5.20
N LYS A 166 -17.61 -7.72 -4.94
CA LYS A 166 -18.18 -8.57 -6.00
C LYS A 166 -19.03 -7.79 -7.00
N GLN A 167 -19.76 -6.79 -6.51
CA GLN A 167 -20.64 -5.97 -7.35
C GLN A 167 -19.95 -4.72 -7.91
N LYS A 168 -18.63 -4.60 -7.81
CA LYS A 168 -17.84 -3.41 -8.23
C LYS A 168 -18.47 -2.11 -7.70
N ILE A 169 -18.65 -2.07 -6.39
CA ILE A 169 -19.42 -1.03 -5.71
C ILE A 169 -18.62 0.27 -5.63
N ASP A 170 -19.22 1.34 -6.15
CA ASP A 170 -18.72 2.71 -5.98
C ASP A 170 -18.87 3.16 -4.52
N SER A 171 -17.83 3.79 -3.99
CA SER A 171 -17.82 4.34 -2.63
C SER A 171 -18.92 5.39 -2.43
N ASP A 172 -19.30 6.16 -3.44
CA ASP A 172 -20.36 7.20 -3.31
C ASP A 172 -21.73 6.59 -2.97
N ARG A 173 -22.00 5.39 -3.48
CA ARG A 173 -23.24 4.64 -3.17
C ARG A 173 -23.23 4.13 -1.73
N VAL A 174 -22.05 3.89 -1.18
CA VAL A 174 -21.88 3.54 0.23
C VAL A 174 -22.00 4.78 1.12
N SER A 175 -21.29 5.87 0.78
CA SER A 175 -21.31 7.13 1.54
C SER A 175 -22.71 7.75 1.61
N SER A 176 -23.51 7.61 0.55
CA SER A 176 -24.92 8.06 0.52
C SER A 176 -25.88 7.14 1.29
N GLY A 177 -25.43 5.96 1.71
CA GLY A 177 -26.26 4.95 2.36
C GLY A 177 -27.18 4.17 1.42
N GLU A 178 -27.05 4.34 0.11
CA GLU A 178 -27.76 3.54 -0.90
C GLU A 178 -27.41 2.05 -0.78
N ILE A 179 -26.12 1.76 -0.59
CA ILE A 179 -25.61 0.42 -0.34
C ILE A 179 -25.08 0.32 1.08
N LYS A 180 -25.62 -0.63 1.84
CA LYS A 180 -25.16 -0.97 3.20
C LYS A 180 -24.52 -2.34 3.32
N ASN A 181 -24.73 -3.23 2.35
CA ASN A 181 -24.18 -4.58 2.38
C ASN A 181 -23.07 -4.69 1.34
N LEU A 182 -21.89 -5.14 1.77
CA LEU A 182 -20.72 -5.29 0.90
C LEU A 182 -20.21 -6.72 0.99
N ASP A 183 -20.05 -7.35 -0.18
CA ASP A 183 -19.44 -8.66 -0.31
C ASP A 183 -18.06 -8.51 -0.95
N PHE A 184 -17.01 -8.84 -0.19
CA PHE A 184 -15.64 -8.71 -0.67
C PHE A 184 -15.22 -9.90 -1.54
N THR A 185 -14.45 -9.61 -2.59
CA THR A 185 -13.76 -10.59 -3.43
C THR A 185 -12.32 -10.15 -3.64
N PHE A 186 -11.44 -11.13 -3.71
CA PHE A 186 -10.06 -10.96 -4.17
C PHE A 186 -9.74 -11.96 -5.28
N THR A 187 -10.76 -12.66 -5.79
CA THR A 187 -10.66 -13.61 -6.88
C THR A 187 -11.13 -12.96 -8.16
N PHE A 188 -10.24 -12.91 -9.15
CA PHE A 188 -10.47 -12.30 -10.46
C PHE A 188 -10.19 -13.37 -11.52
N ASN A 189 -11.10 -13.55 -12.49
CA ASN A 189 -11.04 -14.65 -13.47
C ASN A 189 -10.76 -16.04 -12.86
N GLY A 190 -11.29 -16.30 -11.66
CA GLY A 190 -11.09 -17.58 -10.95
C GLY A 190 -9.71 -17.75 -10.27
N LYS A 191 -8.83 -16.74 -10.33
CA LYS A 191 -7.54 -16.71 -9.65
C LYS A 191 -7.58 -15.76 -8.45
N LEU A 192 -7.16 -16.23 -7.28
CA LEU A 192 -7.02 -15.36 -6.11
C LEU A 192 -5.81 -14.43 -6.29
N ASN A 193 -6.04 -13.12 -6.21
CA ASN A 193 -4.96 -12.16 -6.01
C ASN A 193 -4.51 -12.21 -4.54
N ASN A 194 -3.38 -12.89 -4.33
CA ASN A 194 -2.75 -13.08 -3.04
C ASN A 194 -2.29 -11.76 -2.39
N GLU A 195 -1.80 -10.80 -3.19
CA GLU A 195 -1.34 -9.50 -2.69
C GLU A 195 -2.49 -8.72 -2.05
N LEU A 196 -3.60 -8.54 -2.78
CA LEU A 196 -4.78 -7.85 -2.27
C LEU A 196 -5.42 -8.61 -1.10
N TYR A 197 -5.56 -9.93 -1.22
CA TYR A 197 -6.20 -10.76 -0.18
C TYR A 197 -5.51 -10.67 1.20
N PHE A 198 -4.18 -10.49 1.24
CA PHE A 198 -3.43 -10.38 2.50
C PHE A 198 -3.21 -8.95 2.98
N LYS A 199 -3.01 -8.01 2.05
CA LYS A 199 -2.56 -6.66 2.39
C LYS A 199 -3.72 -5.68 2.49
N THR A 200 -4.73 -5.80 1.64
CA THR A 200 -5.86 -4.87 1.63
C THR A 200 -6.69 -5.00 2.91
N THR A 201 -7.06 -3.85 3.47
CA THR A 201 -7.86 -3.77 4.70
C THR A 201 -9.13 -2.95 4.50
N ALA A 202 -10.07 -3.09 5.43
CA ALA A 202 -11.32 -2.34 5.42
C ALA A 202 -11.05 -0.82 5.53
N GLY A 203 -10.10 -0.41 6.38
CA GLY A 203 -9.74 1.01 6.55
C GLY A 203 -9.18 1.65 5.29
N GLN A 204 -8.53 0.88 4.41
CA GLN A 204 -7.93 1.36 3.15
C GLN A 204 -8.96 1.58 2.03
N VAL A 205 -10.07 0.84 2.04
CA VAL A 205 -11.02 0.78 0.91
C VAL A 205 -12.40 1.33 1.22
N LEU A 206 -12.82 1.35 2.49
CA LEU A 206 -14.12 1.89 2.88
C LEU A 206 -14.06 3.41 3.00
N PRO A 207 -15.07 4.14 2.50
CA PRO A 207 -15.11 5.60 2.58
C PRO A 207 -15.10 6.10 4.04
N ASP A 208 -14.60 7.31 4.27
CA ASP A 208 -14.37 7.87 5.62
C ASP A 208 -15.69 8.11 6.39
N GLU A 209 -16.81 8.18 5.68
CA GLU A 209 -18.18 8.23 6.20
C GLU A 209 -18.53 6.99 7.03
N VAL A 210 -17.96 5.82 6.72
CA VAL A 210 -18.32 4.56 7.39
C VAL A 210 -17.76 4.54 8.82
N GLY A 211 -18.65 4.69 9.80
CA GLY A 211 -18.31 4.70 11.22
C GLY A 211 -18.32 3.32 11.87
N VAL A 212 -19.34 2.51 11.58
CA VAL A 212 -19.55 1.20 12.21
C VAL A 212 -20.03 0.19 11.18
N VAL A 213 -19.49 -1.02 11.28
CA VAL A 213 -19.88 -2.17 10.45
C VAL A 213 -20.09 -3.41 11.30
N ILE A 214 -20.98 -4.30 10.86
CA ILE A 214 -21.17 -5.63 11.42
C ILE A 214 -20.59 -6.65 10.44
N SER A 215 -19.80 -7.59 10.94
CA SER A 215 -19.37 -8.77 10.17
C SER A 215 -19.52 -10.02 11.03
N ASN A 216 -20.23 -11.02 10.49
CA ASN A 216 -20.56 -12.26 11.20
C ASN A 216 -21.19 -12.02 12.59
N GLY A 217 -22.09 -11.04 12.70
CA GLY A 217 -22.78 -10.69 13.95
C GLY A 217 -21.91 -9.94 14.97
N VAL A 218 -20.67 -9.60 14.64
CA VAL A 218 -19.77 -8.81 15.50
C VAL A 218 -19.70 -7.38 14.98
N GLU A 219 -19.95 -6.41 15.86
CA GLU A 219 -19.81 -4.98 15.58
C GLU A 219 -18.33 -4.55 15.64
N TYR A 220 -17.90 -3.80 14.63
CA TYR A 220 -16.58 -3.18 14.55
C TYR A 220 -16.72 -1.67 14.31
N LYS A 221 -16.03 -0.87 15.12
CA LYS A 221 -16.03 0.60 15.03
C LYS A 221 -14.76 1.10 14.40
N ARG A 222 -14.85 2.14 13.56
CA ARG A 222 -13.70 2.76 12.91
C ARG A 222 -12.84 3.50 13.93
N SER A 223 -11.52 3.33 13.83
CA SER A 223 -10.50 4.10 14.55
C SER A 223 -10.38 5.51 13.93
N GLY A 224 -10.99 6.51 14.58
CA GLY A 224 -11.09 7.86 14.03
C GLY A 224 -11.98 7.89 12.77
N ILE A 225 -11.60 8.71 11.79
CA ILE A 225 -12.33 8.85 10.52
C ILE A 225 -11.70 8.04 9.38
N SER A 226 -10.40 7.69 9.47
CA SER A 226 -9.68 7.04 8.36
C SER A 226 -8.86 5.80 8.78
N GLY A 227 -9.03 5.32 10.02
CA GLY A 227 -8.31 4.15 10.54
C GLY A 227 -9.01 2.83 10.27
N GLU A 228 -8.39 1.76 10.80
CA GLU A 228 -8.94 0.41 10.77
C GLU A 228 -10.17 0.25 11.68
N PHE A 229 -10.93 -0.83 11.48
CA PHE A 229 -12.13 -1.13 12.25
C PHE A 229 -11.84 -2.16 13.34
N PHE A 230 -12.35 -1.95 14.55
CA PHE A 230 -12.04 -2.77 15.73
C PHE A 230 -13.27 -3.15 16.55
N SER A 231 -13.24 -4.35 17.12
CA SER A 231 -14.16 -4.85 18.14
C SER A 231 -13.35 -5.21 19.38
N GLY A 232 -13.34 -4.31 20.37
CA GLY A 232 -12.29 -4.32 21.39
C GLY A 232 -10.92 -4.23 20.71
N ASN A 233 -10.06 -5.21 20.94
CA ASN A 233 -8.71 -5.26 20.36
C ASN A 233 -8.66 -6.07 19.04
N ASN A 234 -9.78 -6.69 18.65
CA ASN A 234 -9.86 -7.47 17.43
C ASN A 234 -10.12 -6.56 16.23
N ARG A 235 -9.15 -6.48 15.31
CA ARG A 235 -9.32 -5.77 14.05
C ARG A 235 -10.18 -6.54 13.06
N LEU A 236 -11.11 -5.85 12.38
CA LEU A 236 -11.84 -6.38 11.23
C LEU A 236 -10.84 -6.81 10.15
N THR A 237 -11.10 -7.97 9.58
CA THR A 237 -10.26 -8.54 8.53
C THR A 237 -11.16 -8.92 7.37
N ILE A 238 -11.04 -8.20 6.25
CA ILE A 238 -11.76 -8.50 5.00
C ILE A 238 -11.00 -9.55 4.19
N ARG A 239 -11.73 -10.54 3.69
CA ARG A 239 -11.23 -11.70 2.94
C ARG A 239 -12.22 -12.06 1.84
N GLU A 240 -11.84 -13.02 1.00
CA GLU A 240 -12.73 -13.62 0.01
C GLU A 240 -14.05 -14.06 0.67
N GLY A 241 -15.17 -13.55 0.15
CA GLY A 241 -16.50 -13.85 0.67
C GLY A 241 -16.79 -13.27 2.06
N THR A 242 -15.99 -12.30 2.53
CA THR A 242 -16.37 -11.55 3.73
C THR A 242 -17.53 -10.65 3.39
N ASN A 243 -18.59 -10.76 4.18
CA ASN A 243 -19.74 -9.88 4.08
C ASN A 243 -19.72 -8.93 5.27
N ILE A 244 -19.98 -7.66 5.00
CA ILE A 244 -20.17 -6.65 6.04
C ILE A 244 -21.47 -5.88 5.81
N GLU A 245 -22.12 -5.52 6.90
CA GLU A 245 -23.26 -4.61 6.93
C GLU A 245 -22.82 -3.29 7.55
N ILE A 246 -23.12 -2.17 6.90
CA ILE A 246 -22.81 -0.83 7.39
C ILE A 246 -23.99 -0.34 8.23
N THR A 247 -23.71 -0.06 9.51
CA THR A 247 -24.75 0.32 10.48
C THR A 247 -24.68 1.78 10.90
N GLU A 248 -23.53 2.44 10.72
CA GLU A 248 -23.36 3.86 11.03
C GLU A 248 -22.58 4.57 9.92
N LEU A 249 -23.15 5.68 9.44
CA LEU A 249 -22.55 6.61 8.49
C LEU A 249 -22.52 8.01 9.12
N ARG A 250 -21.39 8.70 8.96
CA ARG A 250 -21.22 10.13 9.26
C ARG A 250 -21.67 10.95 8.06
N THR A 251 -22.15 12.18 8.28
CA THR A 251 -22.49 13.06 7.17
C THR A 251 -21.24 13.69 6.55
N LYS A 252 -21.36 14.16 5.29
CA LYS A 252 -20.27 14.86 4.63
C LYS A 252 -19.90 16.15 5.38
N GLU A 253 -20.90 16.86 5.89
CA GLU A 253 -20.71 18.10 6.65
C GLU A 253 -19.95 17.85 7.96
N GLU A 254 -20.26 16.76 8.67
CA GLU A 254 -19.53 16.37 9.88
C GLU A 254 -18.05 16.08 9.58
N LEU A 255 -17.78 15.34 8.49
CA LEU A 255 -16.41 15.05 8.08
C LEU A 255 -15.66 16.32 7.65
N GLU A 256 -16.28 17.20 6.88
CA GLU A 256 -15.68 18.46 6.45
C GLU A 256 -15.28 19.33 7.64
N GLN A 257 -16.14 19.45 8.65
CA GLN A 257 -15.84 20.20 9.87
C GLN A 257 -14.67 19.60 10.64
N ILE A 258 -14.63 18.27 10.78
CA ILE A 258 -13.52 17.56 11.43
C ILE A 258 -12.21 17.80 10.66
N LEU A 259 -12.24 17.68 9.34
CA LEU A 259 -11.07 17.86 8.47
C LEU A 259 -10.54 19.29 8.52
N GLN A 260 -11.40 20.31 8.49
CA GLN A 260 -11.00 21.72 8.67
C GLN A 260 -10.32 21.96 10.03
N GLY A 261 -10.81 21.31 11.08
CA GLY A 261 -10.19 21.33 12.40
C GLY A 261 -8.79 20.71 12.41
N PHE A 262 -8.57 19.64 11.65
CA PHE A 262 -7.24 19.03 11.50
C PHE A 262 -6.31 19.90 10.66
N ASP A 263 -6.78 20.48 9.55
CA ASP A 263 -5.98 21.36 8.70
C ASP A 263 -5.46 22.58 9.47
N SER A 264 -6.29 23.13 10.35
CA SER A 264 -5.90 24.24 11.25
C SER A 264 -4.77 23.85 12.21
N GLN A 265 -4.79 22.61 12.74
CA GLN A 265 -3.75 22.11 13.66
C GLN A 265 -2.41 21.88 12.95
N VAL A 266 -2.44 21.42 11.70
CA VAL A 266 -1.22 21.11 10.94
C VAL A 266 -0.70 22.28 10.11
N GLY A 267 -1.45 23.37 9.98
CA GLY A 267 -1.13 24.51 9.10
C GLY A 267 0.21 25.19 9.37
N ASN A 268 0.71 25.12 10.60
CA ASN A 268 2.01 25.70 10.99
C ASN A 268 3.21 24.77 10.75
N ILE A 269 2.97 23.50 10.38
CA ILE A 269 4.04 22.51 10.14
C ILE A 269 4.61 22.73 8.74
N LYS A 270 5.82 23.29 8.67
CA LYS A 270 6.49 23.63 7.40
C LYS A 270 7.00 22.40 6.63
N ASN A 271 7.41 21.35 7.33
CA ASN A 271 7.91 20.13 6.70
C ASN A 271 6.74 19.30 6.19
N ASP A 272 6.67 19.08 4.87
CA ASP A 272 5.56 18.37 4.21
C ASP A 272 5.39 16.93 4.72
N ILE A 273 6.48 16.20 4.93
CA ILE A 273 6.44 14.83 5.45
C ILE A 273 5.83 14.81 6.85
N GLN A 274 6.32 15.67 7.76
CA GLN A 274 5.79 15.78 9.12
C GLN A 274 4.32 16.18 9.10
N ARG A 275 3.94 17.18 8.27
CA ARG A 275 2.55 17.61 8.12
C ARG A 275 1.64 16.46 7.72
N LYS A 276 2.03 15.66 6.72
CA LYS A 276 1.26 14.52 6.24
C LYS A 276 1.17 13.39 7.27
N ILE A 277 2.25 13.10 8.01
CA ILE A 277 2.23 12.12 9.11
C ILE A 277 1.27 12.60 10.21
N THR A 278 1.41 13.84 10.67
CA THR A 278 0.57 14.40 11.74
C THR A 278 -0.91 14.40 11.33
N LEU A 279 -1.23 14.82 10.10
CA LEU A 279 -2.60 14.75 9.58
C LEU A 279 -3.12 13.30 9.54
N GLY A 280 -2.30 12.35 9.08
CA GLY A 280 -2.65 10.93 9.05
C GLY A 280 -2.91 10.33 10.44
N ALA A 281 -2.17 10.78 11.46
CA ALA A 281 -2.34 10.37 12.84
C ALA A 281 -3.62 10.96 13.46
N LEU A 282 -3.89 12.25 13.25
CA LEU A 282 -5.12 12.92 13.68
C LEU A 282 -6.37 12.21 13.12
N LYS A 283 -6.36 11.88 11.83
CA LYS A 283 -7.46 11.14 11.16
C LYS A 283 -7.73 9.75 11.78
N ARG A 284 -6.79 9.20 12.54
CA ARG A 284 -6.85 7.88 13.19
C ARG A 284 -6.90 7.95 14.71
N ASN A 285 -7.01 9.15 15.28
CA ASN A 285 -6.93 9.39 16.72
C ASN A 285 -5.68 8.74 17.35
N ILE A 286 -4.52 9.02 16.74
CA ILE A 286 -3.20 8.59 17.20
C ILE A 286 -2.42 9.85 17.59
N ASP A 287 -1.73 9.83 18.73
CA ASP A 287 -0.74 10.87 19.03
C ASP A 287 0.40 10.81 18.00
N SER A 288 0.50 11.83 17.16
CA SER A 288 1.48 11.89 16.08
C SER A 288 2.92 11.75 16.57
N ASN A 289 3.24 12.16 17.81
CA ASN A 289 4.60 12.08 18.37
C ASN A 289 5.10 10.63 18.46
N ILE A 290 4.20 9.66 18.58
CA ILE A 290 4.53 8.23 18.67
C ILE A 290 5.13 7.72 17.36
N VAL A 291 4.61 8.19 16.23
CA VAL A 291 4.97 7.69 14.89
C VAL A 291 5.88 8.63 14.11
N LEU A 292 5.93 9.92 14.49
CA LEU A 292 6.58 10.98 13.72
C LEU A 292 8.02 10.65 13.35
N GLU A 293 8.83 10.24 14.32
CA GLU A 293 10.25 9.97 14.12
C GLU A 293 10.47 8.79 13.15
N THR A 294 9.81 7.67 13.42
CA THR A 294 9.98 6.44 12.64
C THR A 294 9.43 6.60 11.22
N PHE A 295 8.24 7.21 11.08
CA PHE A 295 7.63 7.41 9.77
C PHE A 295 8.41 8.42 8.94
N SER A 296 8.93 9.51 9.55
CA SER A 296 9.75 10.48 8.83
C SER A 296 11.01 9.83 8.26
N LYS A 297 11.74 9.04 9.07
CA LYS A 297 12.94 8.31 8.63
C LYS A 297 12.67 7.36 7.46
N ILE A 298 11.48 6.76 7.41
CA ILE A 298 11.05 5.90 6.31
C ILE A 298 10.75 6.75 5.07
N LEU A 299 9.91 7.76 5.20
CA LEU A 299 9.40 8.57 4.09
C LEU A 299 10.45 9.47 3.45
N GLU A 300 11.47 9.89 4.21
CA GLU A 300 12.65 10.60 3.68
C GLU A 300 13.42 9.76 2.64
N LYS A 301 13.37 8.43 2.77
CA LYS A 301 13.97 7.49 1.81
C LYS A 301 13.00 7.02 0.73
N THR A 302 11.70 7.30 0.89
CA THR A 302 10.67 6.94 -0.08
C THR A 302 10.63 7.97 -1.22
N PRO A 303 10.57 7.52 -2.50
CA PRO A 303 10.34 8.40 -3.64
C PRO A 303 9.09 9.26 -3.45
N GLU A 304 9.13 10.52 -3.88
CA GLU A 304 8.07 11.49 -3.58
C GLU A 304 6.69 11.06 -4.09
N ASN A 305 6.63 10.53 -5.30
CA ASN A 305 5.44 9.97 -5.94
C ASN A 305 4.84 8.77 -5.17
N GLU A 306 5.62 8.12 -4.31
CA GLU A 306 5.21 6.95 -3.54
C GLU A 306 4.80 7.29 -2.09
N ARG A 307 5.13 8.50 -1.61
CA ARG A 307 4.92 8.87 -0.20
C ARG A 307 3.45 8.84 0.21
N LYS A 308 2.53 9.21 -0.69
CA LYS A 308 1.07 9.25 -0.42
C LYS A 308 0.56 7.88 0.02
N TYR A 309 0.75 6.85 -0.81
CA TYR A 309 0.33 5.49 -0.48
C TYR A 309 1.16 4.94 0.69
N LYS A 310 2.46 5.28 0.76
CA LYS A 310 3.34 4.74 1.80
C LYS A 310 2.94 5.19 3.20
N ILE A 311 2.47 6.41 3.36
CA ILE A 311 1.94 6.91 4.63
C ILE A 311 0.74 6.06 5.07
N GLU A 312 -0.18 5.79 4.15
CA GLU A 312 -1.36 4.98 4.45
C GLU A 312 -1.00 3.53 4.81
N ASP A 313 -0.09 2.90 4.06
CA ASP A 313 0.48 1.59 4.36
C ASP A 313 1.13 1.54 5.75
N LEU A 314 1.92 2.55 6.12
CA LEU A 314 2.56 2.63 7.44
C LEU A 314 1.54 2.70 8.59
N PHE A 315 0.48 3.50 8.44
CA PHE A 315 -0.58 3.55 9.44
C PHE A 315 -1.37 2.23 9.54
N THR A 316 -1.66 1.58 8.41
CA THR A 316 -2.30 0.26 8.41
C THR A 316 -1.42 -0.79 9.10
N GLN A 317 -0.11 -0.77 8.85
CA GLN A 317 0.85 -1.66 9.51
C GLN A 317 0.91 -1.38 11.02
N PHE A 318 0.93 -0.11 11.41
CA PHE A 318 0.86 0.30 12.80
C PHE A 318 -0.37 -0.24 13.50
N GLU A 319 -1.57 0.04 13.00
CA GLU A 319 -2.83 -0.41 13.58
C GLU A 319 -2.97 -1.95 13.57
N ARG A 320 -2.33 -2.63 12.62
CA ARG A 320 -2.21 -4.10 12.62
C ARG A 320 -1.40 -4.61 13.81
N ILE A 321 -0.27 -3.97 14.14
CA ILE A 321 0.56 -4.32 15.30
C ILE A 321 -0.26 -4.13 16.58
N ILE A 322 -0.92 -2.97 16.73
CA ILE A 322 -1.77 -2.65 17.87
C ILE A 322 -2.81 -3.77 18.11
N GLY A 323 -3.58 -4.12 17.07
CA GLY A 323 -4.59 -5.17 17.21
C GLY A 323 -4.04 -6.59 17.38
N SER A 324 -2.80 -6.86 16.93
CA SER A 324 -2.19 -8.19 17.06
C SER A 324 -1.65 -8.46 18.45
N TYR A 325 -1.20 -7.42 19.14
CA TYR A 325 -0.55 -7.51 20.45
C TYR A 325 -1.40 -6.97 21.61
N ASP A 326 -2.61 -6.50 21.32
CA ASP A 326 -3.49 -5.89 22.30
C ASP A 326 -2.81 -4.72 23.04
N LEU A 327 -2.32 -3.76 22.25
CA LEU A 327 -1.58 -2.60 22.75
C LEU A 327 -2.50 -1.38 22.85
N ASP A 328 -2.20 -0.49 23.78
CA ASP A 328 -2.72 0.88 23.68
C ASP A 328 -1.92 1.65 22.63
N LYS A 329 -2.59 2.02 21.52
CA LYS A 329 -1.98 2.78 20.40
C LYS A 329 -1.43 4.15 20.81
N ASN A 330 -1.87 4.69 21.95
CA ASN A 330 -1.41 5.96 22.49
C ASN A 330 -0.46 5.80 23.68
N ASN A 331 0.00 4.59 24.00
CA ASN A 331 1.03 4.34 25.00
C ASN A 331 2.41 4.17 24.34
N PRO A 332 3.30 5.19 24.38
CA PRO A 332 4.59 5.13 23.70
C PRO A 332 5.48 3.98 24.18
N GLU A 333 5.43 3.61 25.47
CA GLU A 333 6.28 2.57 26.05
C GLU A 333 5.90 1.16 25.58
N GLU A 334 4.62 0.93 25.32
CA GLU A 334 4.14 -0.33 24.74
C GLU A 334 4.49 -0.42 23.25
N VAL A 335 4.26 0.68 22.53
CA VAL A 335 4.30 0.71 21.08
C VAL A 335 5.71 0.81 20.53
N LYS A 336 6.62 1.54 21.19
CA LYS A 336 8.00 1.78 20.71
C LYS A 336 8.80 0.50 20.51
N LYS A 337 8.50 -0.56 21.26
CA LYS A 337 9.12 -1.90 21.13
C LYS A 337 8.86 -2.55 19.77
N TYR A 338 7.80 -2.13 19.08
CA TYR A 338 7.36 -2.66 17.81
C TYR A 338 7.52 -1.65 16.65
N LEU A 339 7.82 -0.39 16.97
CA LEU A 339 8.11 0.69 16.02
C LEU A 339 9.61 0.81 15.73
N GLU A 340 10.20 -0.22 15.15
CA GLU A 340 11.58 -0.14 14.65
C GLU A 340 11.60 -0.11 13.11
N ASN A 341 12.65 0.45 12.50
CA ASN A 341 12.87 0.38 11.05
C ASN A 341 13.56 -0.95 10.69
N ASP A 342 13.10 -1.62 9.63
CA ASP A 342 13.66 -2.91 9.16
C ASP A 342 15.01 -2.81 8.45
N GLY A 343 15.51 -1.58 8.26
CA GLY A 343 16.72 -1.26 7.49
C GLY A 343 16.46 -1.02 6.01
N ASN A 344 15.28 -1.38 5.49
CA ASN A 344 14.85 -1.27 4.10
C ASN A 344 13.72 -0.25 3.90
N GLY A 345 13.42 0.58 4.91
CA GLY A 345 12.37 1.60 4.79
C GLY A 345 10.96 1.06 5.02
N ASN A 346 10.79 -0.01 5.79
CA ASN A 346 9.49 -0.42 6.34
C ASN A 346 9.54 -0.42 7.87
N LEU A 347 8.36 -0.43 8.50
CA LEU A 347 8.28 -0.84 9.90
C LEU A 347 8.76 -2.28 9.99
N LYS A 348 9.50 -2.62 11.05
CA LYS A 348 9.83 -4.00 11.39
C LYS A 348 8.52 -4.75 11.50
N SER A 349 8.20 -5.50 10.44
CA SER A 349 7.06 -6.41 10.49
C SER A 349 7.26 -7.37 11.66
N PHE A 350 6.15 -7.86 12.23
CA PHE A 350 6.10 -8.99 13.18
C PHE A 350 7.17 -10.06 12.88
N ASN A 351 7.41 -10.34 11.59
CA ASN A 351 8.29 -11.38 11.09
C ASN A 351 9.79 -11.13 11.29
N GLN A 352 10.23 -9.88 11.44
CA GLN A 352 11.67 -9.58 11.60
C GLN A 352 12.13 -9.76 13.05
N PHE A 353 11.22 -9.64 14.03
CA PHE A 353 11.48 -10.01 15.43
C PHE A 353 11.66 -11.53 15.61
N VAL A 354 11.13 -12.33 14.68
CA VAL A 354 11.20 -13.80 14.68
C VAL A 354 12.34 -14.33 13.77
N GLY A 355 12.99 -13.44 13.02
CA GLY A 355 13.94 -13.81 11.98
C GLY A 355 13.21 -14.37 10.76
N LYS A 356 13.49 -13.82 9.57
CA LYS A 356 13.08 -14.46 8.30
C LYS A 356 13.78 -15.81 8.21
N ILE A 357 13.07 -16.88 8.56
CA ILE A 357 13.52 -18.23 8.25
C ILE A 357 13.07 -18.49 6.82
N ASP A 358 14.02 -18.52 5.88
CA ASP A 358 13.75 -19.01 4.53
C ASP A 358 13.32 -20.48 4.62
N ILE A 359 12.05 -20.74 4.32
CA ILE A 359 11.45 -22.07 4.39
C ILE A 359 12.14 -23.07 3.45
N ASN A 360 12.79 -22.59 2.39
CA ASN A 360 13.53 -23.44 1.46
C ASN A 360 14.84 -23.95 2.08
N ASN A 361 15.40 -23.20 3.04
CA ASN A 361 16.62 -23.55 3.75
C ASN A 361 16.34 -24.32 5.06
N LEU A 362 15.06 -24.55 5.41
CA LEU A 362 14.69 -25.40 6.53
C LEU A 362 14.94 -26.87 6.17
N GLN A 363 16.03 -27.42 6.69
CA GLN A 363 16.30 -28.86 6.63
C GLN A 363 15.72 -29.55 7.86
N LEU A 364 14.79 -30.47 7.62
CA LEU A 364 14.21 -31.34 8.63
C LEU A 364 15.26 -32.39 9.05
N ARG A 365 15.90 -32.19 10.20
CA ARG A 365 16.84 -33.18 10.76
C ARG A 365 16.04 -34.34 11.38
N GLU A 366 16.60 -35.55 11.42
CA GLU A 366 15.90 -36.73 11.93
C GLU A 366 15.30 -36.53 13.33
N GLY A 367 16.05 -35.91 14.26
CA GLY A 367 15.56 -35.63 15.61
C GLY A 367 14.38 -34.64 15.66
N ASP A 368 14.32 -33.68 14.72
CA ASP A 368 13.22 -32.71 14.64
C ASP A 368 11.98 -33.34 14.01
N LYS A 369 12.20 -34.16 12.98
CA LYS A 369 11.15 -34.98 12.38
C LYS A 369 10.50 -35.91 13.39
N GLY A 370 11.30 -36.57 14.22
CA GLY A 370 10.79 -37.47 15.25
C GLY A 370 9.91 -36.77 16.30
N LEU A 371 10.25 -35.53 16.68
CA LEU A 371 9.41 -34.74 17.58
C LEU A 371 8.08 -34.36 16.91
N LEU A 372 8.13 -33.89 15.66
CA LEU A 372 6.93 -33.59 14.88
C LEU A 372 6.04 -34.81 14.68
N ASP A 373 6.61 -35.97 14.37
CA ASP A 373 5.88 -37.21 14.19
C ASP A 373 5.18 -37.62 15.50
N LEU A 374 5.88 -37.52 16.64
CA LEU A 374 5.28 -37.76 17.96
C LEU A 374 4.08 -36.83 18.21
N ILE A 375 4.21 -35.54 17.93
CA ILE A 375 3.12 -34.56 18.08
C ILE A 375 1.95 -34.93 17.16
N SER A 376 2.23 -35.22 15.89
CA SER A 376 1.20 -35.47 14.87
C SER A 376 0.32 -36.68 15.17
N VAL A 377 0.84 -37.70 15.87
CA VAL A 377 0.05 -38.87 16.30
C VAL A 377 -1.11 -38.43 17.19
N PHE A 378 -0.90 -37.46 18.08
CA PHE A 378 -1.91 -37.01 19.03
C PHE A 378 -2.77 -35.85 18.53
N GLU A 379 -2.31 -35.12 17.50
CA GLU A 379 -3.08 -34.05 16.85
C GLU A 379 -3.99 -34.58 15.73
N SER A 380 -3.50 -35.51 14.91
CA SER A 380 -4.19 -35.91 13.66
C SER A 380 -4.08 -37.40 13.34
N GLY A 381 -3.37 -38.19 14.14
CA GLY A 381 -2.97 -39.56 13.77
C GLY A 381 -1.95 -39.59 12.62
N GLY A 382 -1.21 -38.50 12.39
CA GLY A 382 -0.25 -38.38 11.30
C GLY A 382 -0.88 -38.05 9.94
N ASN A 383 -2.18 -37.76 9.88
CA ASN A 383 -2.90 -37.54 8.63
C ASN A 383 -2.76 -36.08 8.12
N TYR A 384 -2.03 -35.91 7.02
CA TYR A 384 -1.87 -34.65 6.29
C TYR A 384 -3.15 -34.05 5.72
N ASN A 385 -4.22 -34.84 5.68
CA ASN A 385 -5.54 -34.40 5.25
C ASN A 385 -6.52 -34.30 6.42
N SER A 386 -6.08 -34.37 7.68
CA SER A 386 -7.01 -34.29 8.81
C SER A 386 -7.76 -32.96 8.88
N LEU A 387 -8.96 -32.99 9.44
CA LEU A 387 -9.80 -31.82 9.72
C LEU A 387 -10.21 -31.87 11.19
N TYR A 388 -10.34 -30.72 11.83
CA TYR A 388 -10.83 -30.61 13.20
C TYR A 388 -12.05 -31.48 13.47
N GLY A 389 -11.99 -32.29 14.54
CA GLY A 389 -13.04 -33.25 14.93
C GLY A 389 -13.19 -34.45 13.99
N LYS A 390 -12.40 -34.54 12.91
CA LYS A 390 -12.44 -35.57 11.87
C LYS A 390 -11.02 -35.98 11.46
N GLY A 391 -10.24 -36.45 12.44
CA GLY A 391 -8.81 -36.78 12.28
C GLY A 391 -8.50 -37.76 11.15
N SER A 392 -9.36 -38.77 10.95
CA SER A 392 -9.15 -39.82 9.94
C SER A 392 -9.75 -39.50 8.56
N GLN A 393 -10.27 -38.29 8.35
CA GLN A 393 -10.90 -37.94 7.08
C GLN A 393 -9.86 -37.85 5.95
N THR A 394 -10.21 -38.34 4.76
CA THR A 394 -9.35 -38.26 3.57
C THR A 394 -10.09 -37.82 2.32
N LYS A 395 -11.36 -37.41 2.46
CA LYS A 395 -12.22 -36.93 1.37
C LYS A 395 -11.77 -35.55 0.88
N ILE A 396 -11.47 -34.65 1.82
CA ILE A 396 -10.90 -33.34 1.50
C ILE A 396 -9.39 -33.51 1.42
N LYS A 397 -8.83 -33.32 0.21
CA LYS A 397 -7.40 -33.44 -0.06
C LYS A 397 -6.71 -32.09 0.11
N PHE A 398 -6.43 -31.70 1.36
CA PHE A 398 -5.65 -30.50 1.66
C PHE A 398 -4.24 -30.55 1.04
N THR A 399 -3.66 -31.74 0.87
CA THR A 399 -2.37 -31.92 0.19
C THR A 399 -2.38 -31.47 -1.28
N ASP A 400 -3.55 -31.52 -1.92
CA ASP A 400 -3.73 -31.12 -3.32
C ASP A 400 -4.12 -29.64 -3.44
N MET A 401 -4.42 -28.97 -2.33
CA MET A 401 -4.77 -27.55 -2.29
C MET A 401 -3.52 -26.68 -2.21
N THR A 402 -3.55 -25.49 -2.80
CA THR A 402 -2.57 -24.45 -2.48
C THR A 402 -2.81 -23.93 -1.07
N ILE A 403 -1.80 -23.33 -0.44
CA ILE A 403 -1.96 -22.69 0.88
C ILE A 403 -3.09 -21.66 0.85
N SER A 404 -3.20 -20.89 -0.24
CA SER A 404 -4.31 -19.97 -0.49
C SER A 404 -5.68 -20.68 -0.40
N GLN A 405 -5.85 -21.78 -1.13
CA GLN A 405 -7.08 -22.58 -1.11
C GLN A 405 -7.38 -23.17 0.27
N VAL A 406 -6.36 -23.61 1.01
CA VAL A 406 -6.53 -24.08 2.40
C VAL A 406 -7.01 -22.95 3.31
N LEU A 407 -6.43 -21.76 3.21
CA LEU A 407 -6.85 -20.60 4.02
C LEU A 407 -8.28 -20.16 3.70
N GLN A 408 -8.66 -20.15 2.41
CA GLN A 408 -10.04 -19.91 1.99
C GLN A 408 -11.00 -20.95 2.56
N PHE A 409 -10.63 -22.24 2.50
CA PHE A 409 -11.40 -23.32 3.11
C PHE A 409 -11.58 -23.07 4.62
N GLN A 410 -10.49 -22.75 5.33
CA GLN A 410 -10.53 -22.50 6.77
C GLN A 410 -11.40 -21.31 7.15
N ASP A 411 -11.35 -20.22 6.38
CA ASP A 411 -12.22 -19.05 6.58
C ASP A 411 -13.69 -19.44 6.41
N SER A 412 -14.02 -20.11 5.29
CA SER A 412 -15.39 -20.56 5.01
C SER A 412 -15.90 -21.54 6.07
N TYR A 413 -15.05 -22.45 6.55
CA TYR A 413 -15.42 -23.47 7.51
C TYR A 413 -15.77 -22.87 8.88
N VAL A 414 -15.02 -21.86 9.32
CA VAL A 414 -15.33 -21.12 10.56
C VAL A 414 -16.56 -20.25 10.38
N ALA A 415 -16.71 -19.56 9.24
CA ALA A 415 -17.89 -18.74 8.95
C ALA A 415 -19.20 -19.56 8.96
N LYS A 416 -19.14 -20.86 8.60
CA LYS A 416 -20.25 -21.81 8.68
C LYS A 416 -20.51 -22.37 10.09
N GLY A 417 -19.84 -21.83 11.12
CA GLY A 417 -20.06 -22.19 12.52
C GLY A 417 -19.12 -23.25 13.08
N SER A 418 -18.03 -23.63 12.37
CA SER A 418 -17.06 -24.54 12.96
C SER A 418 -16.33 -23.89 14.15
N ALA A 419 -16.23 -24.63 15.26
CA ALA A 419 -15.52 -24.19 16.46
C ALA A 419 -14.01 -24.03 16.25
N SER A 420 -13.43 -24.69 15.25
CA SER A 420 -12.02 -24.57 14.90
C SER A 420 -11.79 -24.70 13.39
N SER A 421 -10.68 -24.12 12.95
CA SER A 421 -10.19 -24.18 11.56
C SER A 421 -9.05 -25.18 11.39
N ALA A 422 -8.74 -25.99 12.39
CA ALA A 422 -7.57 -26.85 12.37
C ALA A 422 -7.62 -27.87 11.21
N VAL A 423 -6.54 -27.93 10.42
CA VAL A 423 -6.37 -28.86 9.29
C VAL A 423 -4.94 -29.38 9.22
N GLY A 424 -4.78 -30.52 8.55
CA GLY A 424 -3.49 -31.11 8.23
C GLY A 424 -2.82 -31.83 9.39
N LYS A 425 -1.65 -32.42 9.13
CA LYS A 425 -0.93 -33.32 10.05
C LYS A 425 -0.66 -32.69 11.41
N TYR A 426 -0.45 -31.37 11.42
CA TYR A 426 -0.11 -30.60 12.62
C TYR A 426 -1.26 -29.70 13.11
N GLN A 427 -2.49 -29.89 12.62
CA GLN A 427 -3.69 -29.17 13.04
C GLN A 427 -3.53 -27.64 12.99
N PHE A 428 -2.94 -27.12 11.92
CA PHE A 428 -2.79 -25.67 11.74
C PHE A 428 -4.17 -25.00 11.72
N ILE A 429 -4.43 -24.10 12.67
CA ILE A 429 -5.59 -23.21 12.61
C ILE A 429 -5.31 -22.04 11.66
N ARG A 430 -6.38 -21.39 11.17
CA ARG A 430 -6.28 -20.30 10.19
C ARG A 430 -5.34 -19.16 10.61
N LYS A 431 -5.35 -18.80 11.90
CA LYS A 431 -4.50 -17.73 12.44
C LYS A 431 -3.03 -18.14 12.39
N THR A 432 -2.70 -19.35 12.85
CA THR A 432 -1.34 -19.92 12.84
C THR A 432 -0.82 -20.07 11.42
N LEU A 433 -1.60 -20.64 10.49
CA LEU A 433 -1.13 -20.84 9.12
C LEU A 433 -0.81 -19.51 8.44
N ARG A 434 -1.65 -18.47 8.61
CA ARG A 434 -1.36 -17.12 8.11
C ARG A 434 -0.09 -16.54 8.69
N ALA A 435 0.11 -16.67 10.00
CA ALA A 435 1.32 -16.19 10.66
C ALA A 435 2.55 -16.90 10.10
N CYS A 436 2.49 -18.21 9.87
CA CYS A 436 3.59 -18.96 9.25
C CYS A 436 3.86 -18.49 7.82
N VAL A 437 2.82 -18.28 7.00
CA VAL A 437 2.97 -17.79 5.63
C VAL A 437 3.65 -16.43 5.61
N GLN A 438 3.14 -15.50 6.42
CA GLN A 438 3.70 -14.16 6.54
C GLN A 438 5.15 -14.19 7.00
N ALA A 439 5.46 -15.04 7.99
CA ALA A 439 6.80 -15.11 8.57
C ALA A 439 7.85 -15.76 7.67
N THR A 440 7.45 -16.80 6.93
CA THR A 440 8.36 -17.56 6.07
C THR A 440 8.47 -16.99 4.66
N GLY A 441 7.49 -16.18 4.23
CA GLY A 441 7.40 -15.69 2.86
C GLY A 441 7.08 -16.79 1.83
N ILE A 442 6.63 -17.96 2.28
CA ILE A 442 6.22 -19.04 1.38
C ILE A 442 5.11 -18.54 0.44
N SER A 443 5.24 -18.84 -0.85
CA SER A 443 4.22 -18.46 -1.83
C SER A 443 2.90 -19.15 -1.48
N LEU A 444 1.81 -18.42 -1.59
CA LEU A 444 0.46 -18.90 -1.35
C LEU A 444 -0.03 -19.89 -2.40
N ASP A 445 0.61 -19.88 -3.58
CA ASP A 445 0.38 -20.84 -4.65
C ASP A 445 1.12 -22.16 -4.41
N THR A 446 1.98 -22.21 -3.39
CA THR A 446 2.63 -23.46 -2.95
C THR A 446 1.56 -24.44 -2.48
N LYS A 447 1.70 -25.72 -2.88
CA LYS A 447 0.82 -26.78 -2.39
C LYS A 447 1.01 -26.99 -0.89
N PHE A 448 -0.09 -27.12 -0.15
CA PHE A 448 -0.10 -27.50 1.26
C PHE A 448 0.09 -29.02 1.42
N ASN A 449 1.03 -29.57 0.65
CA ASN A 449 1.42 -30.97 0.63
C ASN A 449 2.22 -31.36 1.88
N GLU A 450 2.64 -32.61 1.94
CA GLU A 450 3.33 -33.21 3.07
C GLU A 450 4.61 -32.44 3.43
N GLU A 451 5.43 -32.12 2.44
CA GLU A 451 6.69 -31.39 2.65
C GLU A 451 6.46 -29.98 3.20
N THR A 452 5.50 -29.25 2.63
CA THR A 452 5.13 -27.91 3.10
C THR A 452 4.63 -27.94 4.53
N GLN A 453 3.76 -28.90 4.88
CA GLN A 453 3.25 -29.03 6.24
C GLN A 453 4.37 -29.36 7.23
N ASP A 454 5.30 -30.26 6.89
CA ASP A 454 6.45 -30.60 7.72
C ASP A 454 7.38 -29.40 7.95
N LYS A 455 7.67 -28.63 6.89
CA LYS A 455 8.48 -27.40 6.98
C LYS A 455 7.82 -26.34 7.86
N LEU A 456 6.52 -26.11 7.71
CA LEU A 456 5.77 -25.19 8.57
C LEU A 456 5.69 -25.69 10.02
N GLY A 457 5.62 -27.00 10.23
CA GLY A 457 5.67 -27.62 11.56
C GLY A 457 7.03 -27.38 12.25
N LEU A 458 8.13 -27.54 11.50
CA LEU A 458 9.47 -27.23 12.00
C LEU A 458 9.64 -25.75 12.33
N TYR A 459 9.07 -24.87 11.50
CA TYR A 459 9.04 -23.43 11.79
C TYR A 459 8.35 -23.17 13.14
N LEU A 460 7.20 -23.79 13.42
CA LEU A 460 6.52 -23.66 14.71
C LEU A 460 7.35 -24.19 15.88
N LEU A 461 8.07 -25.31 15.72
CA LEU A 461 9.00 -25.79 16.77
C LEU A 461 10.08 -24.75 17.09
N LYS A 462 10.69 -24.17 16.05
CA LYS A 462 11.69 -23.11 16.20
C LYS A 462 11.11 -21.87 16.87
N LEU A 463 9.91 -21.46 16.47
CA LEU A 463 9.16 -20.36 17.11
C LEU A 463 8.95 -20.62 18.61
N ARG A 464 8.70 -21.87 19.01
CA ARG A 464 8.55 -22.27 20.42
C ARG A 464 9.86 -22.50 21.16
N GLY A 465 11.00 -22.29 20.50
CA GLY A 465 12.33 -22.24 21.13
C GLY A 465 13.17 -23.51 20.96
N LEU A 466 12.91 -24.33 19.93
CA LEU A 466 13.68 -25.54 19.64
C LEU A 466 15.20 -25.33 19.67
N ASP A 467 15.70 -24.25 19.07
CA ASP A 467 17.14 -23.99 19.00
C ASP A 467 17.73 -23.66 20.39
N LYS A 468 17.01 -22.88 21.20
CA LYS A 468 17.37 -22.58 22.61
C LYS A 468 17.31 -23.82 23.49
N PHE A 469 16.36 -24.70 23.22
CA PHE A 469 16.22 -25.97 23.92
C PHE A 469 17.42 -26.88 23.63
N LYS A 470 17.74 -27.09 22.34
CA LYS A 470 18.91 -27.89 21.94
C LYS A 470 20.22 -27.32 22.48
N SER A 471 20.40 -26.01 22.46
CA SER A 471 21.65 -25.36 22.91
C SER A 471 21.86 -25.31 24.43
N GLY A 472 20.96 -25.90 25.23
CA GLY A 472 21.08 -25.84 26.70
C GLY A 472 20.40 -24.63 27.35
N GLN A 473 20.03 -23.61 26.57
CA GLN A 473 19.55 -22.31 27.05
C GLN A 473 18.09 -22.30 27.55
N MET A 474 17.31 -23.35 27.28
CA MET A 474 15.92 -23.49 27.73
C MET A 474 15.70 -24.87 28.36
N SER A 475 15.12 -24.97 29.56
CA SER A 475 14.88 -26.26 30.20
C SER A 475 13.90 -27.16 29.43
N VAL A 476 13.87 -28.45 29.73
CA VAL A 476 12.92 -29.41 29.13
C VAL A 476 11.48 -29.00 29.47
N GLU A 477 11.24 -28.63 30.72
CA GLU A 477 9.95 -28.20 31.24
C GLU A 477 9.48 -26.93 30.53
N GLN A 478 10.37 -25.94 30.37
CA GLN A 478 10.03 -24.69 29.70
C GLN A 478 9.74 -24.89 28.22
N PHE A 479 10.49 -25.79 27.55
CA PHE A 479 10.22 -26.10 26.15
C PHE A 479 8.90 -26.85 26.00
N GLN A 480 8.61 -27.85 26.84
CA GLN A 480 7.30 -28.52 26.88
C GLN A 480 6.15 -27.52 27.08
N LEU A 481 6.30 -26.59 28.02
CA LEU A 481 5.33 -25.53 28.24
C LEU A 481 5.15 -24.67 26.99
N ASN A 482 6.23 -24.31 26.28
CA ASN A 482 6.12 -23.54 25.04
C ASN A 482 5.44 -24.32 23.92
N LEU A 483 5.72 -25.63 23.79
CA LEU A 483 5.06 -26.50 22.81
C LEU A 483 3.55 -26.61 23.06
N SER A 484 3.11 -26.67 24.33
CA SER A 484 1.69 -26.74 24.69
C SER A 484 0.88 -25.49 24.32
N LYS A 485 1.54 -24.37 24.03
CA LYS A 485 0.93 -23.14 23.50
C LYS A 485 0.70 -23.16 21.99
N GLU A 486 1.12 -24.21 21.31
CA GLU A 486 0.91 -24.41 19.87
C GLU A 486 0.03 -25.63 19.61
N TRP A 487 0.34 -26.74 20.29
CA TRP A 487 -0.35 -28.02 20.13
C TRP A 487 -1.11 -28.37 21.40
N ALA A 488 -2.44 -28.33 21.31
CA ALA A 488 -3.33 -28.55 22.45
C ALA A 488 -3.19 -29.96 23.05
N SER A 489 -2.74 -30.94 22.24
CA SER A 489 -2.51 -32.30 22.71
C SER A 489 -1.36 -32.42 23.70
N ILE A 490 -0.45 -31.44 23.76
CA ILE A 490 0.73 -31.46 24.64
C ILE A 490 0.35 -30.88 26.01
N PRO A 491 0.66 -31.60 27.11
CA PRO A 491 0.39 -31.08 28.44
C PRO A 491 1.35 -29.95 28.79
N LYS A 492 0.85 -28.92 29.46
CA LYS A 492 1.64 -27.73 29.83
C LYS A 492 2.70 -28.03 30.89
N ASP A 493 2.45 -29.04 31.72
CA ASP A 493 3.29 -29.47 32.84
C ASP A 493 3.00 -30.94 33.22
N SER A 494 3.56 -31.38 34.36
CA SER A 494 3.36 -32.73 34.89
C SER A 494 1.95 -33.02 35.38
N GLY A 495 1.11 -32.00 35.54
CA GLY A 495 -0.31 -32.13 35.87
C GLY A 495 -1.17 -32.67 34.72
N GLY A 496 -0.59 -32.84 33.52
CA GLY A 496 -1.24 -33.52 32.40
C GLY A 496 -2.35 -32.74 31.71
N LYS A 497 -2.56 -31.47 32.08
CA LYS A 497 -3.56 -30.58 31.46
C LYS A 497 -2.95 -29.85 30.27
N SER A 498 -3.76 -29.56 29.24
CA SER A 498 -3.37 -28.68 28.14
C SER A 498 -3.16 -27.25 28.66
N PHE A 499 -2.46 -26.43 27.88
CA PHE A 499 -2.37 -25.00 28.16
C PHE A 499 -3.75 -24.32 28.16
N TYR A 500 -4.66 -24.84 27.32
CA TYR A 500 -6.01 -24.33 27.11
C TYR A 500 -7.08 -25.00 28.01
N ALA A 501 -6.66 -25.76 29.02
CA ALA A 501 -7.60 -26.47 29.88
C ALA A 501 -8.59 -25.51 30.56
N GLY A 502 -9.89 -25.72 30.30
CA GLY A 502 -10.98 -24.88 30.80
C GLY A 502 -11.81 -24.18 29.72
N ASP A 503 -11.38 -24.23 28.45
CA ASP A 503 -12.12 -23.67 27.31
C ASP A 503 -13.26 -24.57 26.79
N GLY A 504 -13.42 -25.77 27.36
CA GLY A 504 -14.42 -26.76 26.96
C GLY A 504 -14.17 -27.42 25.60
N LEU A 505 -13.06 -27.08 24.92
CA LEU A 505 -12.76 -27.49 23.55
C LEU A 505 -11.48 -28.33 23.47
N ASN A 506 -10.45 -27.97 24.24
CA ASN A 506 -9.09 -28.48 24.10
C ASN A 506 -8.67 -29.34 25.30
N ALA A 507 -8.11 -30.52 25.03
CA ALA A 507 -7.57 -31.42 26.04
C ALA A 507 -6.19 -31.98 25.61
N ALA A 508 -5.32 -32.19 26.60
CA ALA A 508 -4.04 -32.82 26.37
C ALA A 508 -4.24 -34.34 26.26
N HIS A 509 -3.74 -34.92 25.18
CA HIS A 509 -3.83 -36.35 24.90
C HIS A 509 -2.47 -37.05 24.91
N LEU A 510 -1.37 -36.29 24.76
CA LEU A 510 -0.01 -36.80 24.87
C LEU A 510 0.38 -36.94 26.34
N PRO A 511 0.72 -38.14 26.84
CA PRO A 511 1.10 -38.29 28.25
C PRO A 511 2.37 -37.51 28.57
N HIS A 512 2.37 -36.75 29.67
CA HIS A 512 3.52 -35.93 30.11
C HIS A 512 4.83 -36.74 30.15
N LYS A 513 4.81 -37.92 30.78
CA LYS A 513 6.00 -38.79 30.87
C LYS A 513 6.58 -39.13 29.49
N LYS A 514 5.73 -39.30 28.47
CA LYS A 514 6.14 -39.64 27.10
C LYS A 514 6.86 -38.46 26.43
N ILE A 515 6.26 -37.28 26.44
CA ILE A 515 6.89 -36.08 25.85
C ILE A 515 8.14 -35.66 26.61
N TYR A 516 8.09 -35.68 27.95
CA TYR A 516 9.20 -35.28 28.80
C TYR A 516 10.43 -36.18 28.59
N SER A 517 10.24 -37.50 28.57
CA SER A 517 11.33 -38.46 28.30
C SER A 517 11.88 -38.31 26.88
N TYR A 518 11.00 -38.04 25.90
CA TYR A 518 11.42 -37.81 24.52
C TYR A 518 12.33 -36.58 24.42
N LEU A 519 11.90 -35.45 24.99
CA LEU A 519 12.69 -34.21 25.01
C LEU A 519 14.03 -34.40 25.75
N GLN A 520 14.03 -35.08 26.90
CA GLN A 520 15.28 -35.40 27.61
C GLN A 520 16.27 -36.17 26.73
N ASN A 521 15.81 -37.19 25.99
CA ASN A 521 16.66 -37.97 25.09
C ASN A 521 17.12 -37.14 23.90
N MET A 522 16.24 -36.33 23.32
CA MET A 522 16.56 -35.42 22.22
C MET A 522 17.67 -34.43 22.60
N ARG A 523 17.68 -33.92 23.83
CA ARG A 523 18.73 -33.03 24.36
C ARG A 523 20.06 -33.75 24.65
N LYS A 524 20.03 -35.04 24.95
CA LYS A 524 21.25 -35.83 25.20
C LYS A 524 21.97 -36.21 23.90
N ASN A 525 21.22 -36.36 22.82
CA ASN A 525 21.68 -36.97 21.57
C ASN A 525 21.83 -35.99 20.39
N GLY A 526 21.53 -34.70 20.59
CA GLY A 526 21.62 -33.66 19.56
C GLY A 526 22.13 -32.36 20.13
#